data_AF-X1J6Y6-F1
#
_entry.id   AF-X1J6Y6-F1
#
_cell.length_a   1.000
_cell.length_b   1.000
_cell.length_c   1.000
_cell.angle_alpha   90.00
_cell.angle_beta   90.00
_cell.angle_gamma   90.00
#
_symmetry.space_group_name_H-M   'P 1'
#
loop_
_entity.id
_entity.type
_entity.pdbx_description
1 polymer ?
#
loop_
_entity_poly.entity_id
_entity_poly.type
_entity_poly.pdbx_seq_one_letter_code
_entity_poly.pdbx_strand_id
1 'polypeptide(L)'
;WFIILQNGIGNEALVKEYCNKNKILRIVTSHGALLEDYGHVRHTGVGFTKIGFAYLKPENSNIDDYNRAEESLLFLKNLMSTGGLPTEFVEDIIKCSWEKVFVNIGINAIGALTGLKNGQLLEKNSLRKLMGKAVNEALEIAHEKQINLSNRDYVELMYSVAKKTYDNKNSMLQDVLKGKPTEIDFINGRIVEFG
;
A
#
# COMPACT_ATOMS: atom_id res chain seq x y z
N TRP A 1 15.81 -13.34 -4.91
CA TRP A 1 14.44 -12.85 -4.67
C TRP A 1 14.40 -11.39 -5.05
N PHE A 2 13.33 -10.93 -5.69
CA PHE A 2 13.04 -9.51 -5.87
C PHE A 2 11.97 -9.12 -4.86
N ILE A 3 12.22 -8.08 -4.07
CA ILE A 3 11.33 -7.67 -2.97
C ILE A 3 10.82 -6.27 -3.27
N ILE A 4 9.50 -6.11 -3.28
CA ILE A 4 8.83 -4.84 -3.56
C ILE A 4 8.22 -4.30 -2.26
N LEU A 5 8.67 -3.13 -1.81
CA LEU A 5 8.16 -2.42 -0.63
C LEU A 5 7.44 -1.11 -1.00
N GLN A 6 7.57 -0.66 -2.25
CA GLN A 6 7.03 0.59 -2.76
C GLN A 6 5.50 0.62 -2.61
N ASN A 7 4.92 1.78 -2.32
CA ASN A 7 3.47 1.93 -2.28
C ASN A 7 2.83 1.75 -3.68
N GLY A 8 1.50 1.81 -3.70
CA GLY A 8 0.74 1.70 -4.94
C GLY A 8 0.47 0.26 -5.33
N ILE A 9 -0.02 0.09 -6.55
CA ILE A 9 -0.42 -1.18 -7.14
C ILE A 9 0.21 -1.35 -8.53
N GLY A 10 0.32 -2.59 -8.99
CA GLY A 10 0.85 -2.92 -10.32
C GLY A 10 2.38 -2.99 -10.42
N ASN A 11 3.10 -2.71 -9.33
CA ASN A 11 4.57 -2.83 -9.28
C ASN A 11 5.06 -4.24 -9.64
N GLU A 12 4.32 -5.26 -9.21
CA GLU A 12 4.62 -6.67 -9.43
C GLU A 12 4.62 -7.03 -10.92
N ALA A 13 3.71 -6.43 -11.69
CA ALA A 13 3.60 -6.66 -13.12
C ALA A 13 4.81 -6.10 -13.88
N LEU A 14 5.29 -4.92 -13.47
CA LEU A 14 6.52 -4.33 -14.02
C LEU A 14 7.75 -5.18 -13.70
N VAL A 15 7.91 -5.60 -12.44
CA VAL A 15 9.06 -6.39 -12.00
C VAL A 15 9.11 -7.77 -12.67
N LYS A 16 7.95 -8.34 -12.99
CA LYS A 16 7.83 -9.61 -13.71
C LYS A 16 8.47 -9.60 -15.10
N GLU A 17 8.67 -8.43 -15.71
CA GLU A 17 9.39 -8.32 -16.98
C GLU A 17 10.91 -8.54 -16.83
N TYR A 18 11.45 -8.38 -15.62
CA TYR A 18 12.90 -8.41 -15.34
C TYR A 18 13.35 -9.61 -14.51
N CYS A 19 12.42 -10.32 -13.85
CA CYS A 19 12.75 -11.53 -13.10
C CYS A 19 11.62 -12.56 -13.10
N ASN A 20 11.97 -13.80 -12.75
CA ASN A 20 10.99 -14.89 -12.66
C ASN A 20 9.88 -14.50 -11.66
N LYS A 21 8.62 -14.54 -12.11
CA LYS A 21 7.43 -14.20 -11.30
C LYS A 21 7.36 -14.94 -9.97
N ASN A 22 7.86 -16.18 -9.90
CA ASN A 22 7.86 -17.01 -8.69
C ASN A 22 8.95 -16.58 -7.68
N LYS A 23 9.80 -15.61 -8.05
CA LYS A 23 10.83 -15.02 -7.18
C LYS A 23 10.49 -13.59 -6.74
N ILE A 24 9.24 -13.15 -6.94
CA ILE A 24 8.74 -11.82 -6.55
C ILE A 24 8.00 -11.91 -5.22
N LEU A 25 8.51 -11.18 -4.23
CA LEU A 25 7.89 -10.94 -2.94
C LEU A 25 7.34 -9.53 -2.88
N ARG A 26 6.14 -9.39 -2.32
CA ARG A 26 5.53 -8.10 -2.01
C ARG A 26 5.50 -7.93 -0.51
N ILE A 27 5.82 -6.71 -0.07
CA ILE A 27 5.69 -6.28 1.32
C ILE A 27 4.82 -5.03 1.34
N VAL A 28 3.82 -5.03 2.22
CA VAL A 28 2.93 -3.90 2.45
C VAL A 28 3.09 -3.46 3.90
N THR A 29 3.55 -2.23 4.11
CA THR A 29 3.73 -1.65 5.44
C THR A 29 2.86 -0.40 5.62
N SER A 30 2.38 -0.16 6.84
CA SER A 30 1.70 1.09 7.23
C SER A 30 2.48 1.89 8.27
N HIS A 31 3.75 1.53 8.51
CA HIS A 31 4.63 2.33 9.36
C HIS A 31 4.83 3.73 8.79
N GLY A 32 4.82 4.72 9.67
CA GLY A 32 5.18 6.10 9.34
C GLY A 32 6.67 6.31 9.52
N ALA A 33 7.37 6.75 8.49
CA ALA A 33 8.76 7.14 8.57
C ALA A 33 8.96 8.51 7.93
N LEU A 34 9.70 9.38 8.62
CA LEU A 34 10.04 10.72 8.15
C LEU A 34 11.55 10.86 8.10
N LEU A 35 12.10 11.10 6.91
CA LEU A 35 13.46 11.59 6.76
C LEU A 35 13.49 13.07 7.16
N GLU A 36 14.09 13.35 8.31
CA GLU A 36 14.22 14.70 8.88
C GLU A 36 15.43 15.42 8.30
N ASP A 37 16.54 14.69 8.17
CA ASP A 37 17.80 15.15 7.59
C ASP A 37 18.60 13.96 7.05
N TYR A 38 19.72 14.20 6.38
CA TYR A 38 20.63 13.17 5.88
C TYR A 38 21.05 12.20 7.00
N GLY A 39 20.70 10.92 6.85
CA GLY A 39 20.99 9.90 7.86
C GLY A 39 20.09 9.93 9.10
N HIS A 40 19.12 10.86 9.18
CA HIS A 40 18.23 11.03 10.32
C HIS A 40 16.77 10.69 9.94
N VAL A 41 16.31 9.52 10.36
CA VAL A 41 14.94 9.04 10.13
C VAL A 41 14.20 8.95 11.47
N ARG A 42 13.04 9.59 11.54
CA ARG A 42 12.10 9.45 12.66
C ARG A 42 11.02 8.43 12.30
N HIS A 43 10.85 7.42 13.15
CA HIS A 43 9.71 6.51 13.09
C HIS A 43 8.49 7.23 13.71
N THR A 44 7.58 7.72 12.86
CA THR A 44 6.47 8.60 13.26
C THR A 44 5.18 7.86 13.58
N GLY A 45 5.11 6.56 13.29
CA GLY A 45 3.91 5.78 13.60
C GLY A 45 4.15 4.28 13.45
N VAL A 46 3.77 3.53 14.48
CA VAL A 46 3.78 2.07 14.46
C VAL A 46 2.62 1.59 13.59
N GLY A 47 2.93 0.81 12.57
CA GLY A 47 1.95 0.20 11.67
C GLY A 47 2.01 -1.31 11.70
N PHE A 48 1.34 -1.92 10.73
CA PHE A 48 1.53 -3.33 10.40
C PHE A 48 2.56 -3.45 9.29
N THR A 49 3.19 -4.62 9.19
CA THR A 49 3.94 -5.04 8.01
C THR A 49 3.46 -6.42 7.60
N LYS A 50 3.13 -6.59 6.32
CA LYS A 50 2.66 -7.84 5.73
C LYS A 50 3.57 -8.23 4.58
N ILE A 51 3.87 -9.50 4.44
CA ILE A 51 4.69 -10.06 3.35
C ILE A 51 3.95 -11.23 2.69
N GLY A 52 4.12 -11.40 1.39
CA GLY A 52 3.61 -12.58 0.68
C GLY A 52 4.21 -12.72 -0.71
N PHE A 53 3.93 -13.87 -1.34
CA PHE A 53 4.27 -14.09 -2.74
C PHE A 53 3.33 -13.30 -3.64
N ALA A 54 3.87 -12.60 -4.64
CA ALA A 54 3.06 -11.89 -5.62
C ALA A 54 2.32 -12.85 -6.57
N TYR A 55 2.99 -13.94 -6.99
CA TYR A 55 2.48 -14.86 -8.00
C TYR A 55 2.60 -16.35 -7.65
N LEU A 56 3.56 -16.71 -6.79
CA LEU A 56 3.77 -18.10 -6.40
C LEU A 56 2.65 -18.54 -5.44
N LYS A 57 2.01 -19.66 -5.76
CA LYS A 57 0.94 -20.25 -4.96
C LYS A 57 1.12 -21.78 -4.89
N PRO A 58 0.65 -22.45 -3.83
CA PRO A 58 0.70 -23.91 -3.75
C PRO A 58 0.05 -24.58 -4.96
N GLU A 59 -1.08 -24.04 -5.44
CA GLU A 59 -1.87 -24.64 -6.52
C GLU A 59 -1.20 -24.54 -7.90
N ASN A 60 -0.20 -23.65 -8.04
CA ASN A 60 0.46 -23.37 -9.32
C ASN A 60 1.96 -23.72 -9.35
N SER A 61 2.43 -24.48 -8.36
CA SER A 61 3.85 -24.84 -8.23
C SER A 61 4.06 -26.26 -7.74
N ASN A 62 5.26 -26.80 -7.98
CA ASN A 62 5.68 -28.04 -7.37
C ASN A 62 5.82 -27.85 -5.85
N ILE A 63 5.35 -28.82 -5.06
CA ILE A 63 5.32 -28.73 -3.59
C ILE A 63 6.71 -28.48 -2.98
N ASP A 64 7.77 -29.10 -3.52
CA ASP A 64 9.13 -28.92 -3.00
C ASP A 64 9.68 -27.54 -3.33
N ASP A 65 9.32 -26.98 -4.49
CA ASP A 65 9.67 -25.60 -4.86
C ASP A 65 8.93 -24.59 -3.98
N TYR A 66 7.65 -24.83 -3.71
CA TYR A 66 6.85 -23.99 -2.83
C TYR A 66 7.40 -24.02 -1.40
N ASN A 67 7.67 -25.20 -0.83
CA ASN A 67 8.18 -25.33 0.53
C ASN A 67 9.53 -24.60 0.70
N ARG A 68 10.45 -24.74 -0.25
CA ARG A 68 11.73 -24.00 -0.23
C ARG A 68 11.55 -22.48 -0.35
N ALA A 69 10.56 -22.05 -1.14
CA ALA A 69 10.22 -20.65 -1.24
C ALA A 69 9.63 -20.11 0.06
N GLU A 70 8.74 -20.87 0.68
CA GLU A 70 8.10 -20.52 1.95
C GLU A 70 9.11 -20.43 3.09
N GLU A 71 10.08 -21.35 3.18
CA GLU A 71 11.20 -21.26 4.12
C GLU A 71 11.97 -19.95 3.96
N SER A 72 12.27 -19.55 2.71
CA SER A 72 12.96 -18.28 2.42
C SER A 72 12.13 -17.06 2.87
N LEU A 73 10.81 -17.12 2.67
CA LEU A 73 9.89 -16.06 3.08
C LEU A 73 9.81 -15.98 4.62
N LEU A 74 9.70 -17.12 5.30
CA LEU A 74 9.65 -17.19 6.76
C LEU A 74 10.95 -16.69 7.40
N PHE A 75 12.10 -17.00 6.80
CA PHE A 75 13.39 -16.44 7.21
C PHE A 75 13.38 -14.91 7.13
N LEU A 76 12.95 -14.34 6.01
CA LEU A 76 12.87 -12.88 5.84
C LEU A 76 11.86 -12.23 6.81
N LYS A 77 10.67 -12.82 6.96
CA LYS A 77 9.65 -12.38 7.93
C LYS A 77 10.22 -12.31 9.35
N ASN A 78 10.94 -13.35 9.77
CA ASN A 78 11.56 -13.41 11.10
C ASN A 78 12.68 -12.38 11.24
N LEU A 79 13.54 -12.24 10.23
CA LEU A 79 14.61 -11.23 10.22
C LEU A 79 14.06 -9.80 10.37
N MET A 80 13.00 -9.46 9.62
CA MET A 80 12.33 -8.15 9.74
C MET A 80 11.71 -7.96 11.13
N SER A 81 11.08 -8.99 11.66
CA SER A 81 10.45 -8.96 12.99
C SER A 81 11.48 -8.75 14.11
N THR A 82 12.60 -9.48 14.07
CA THR A 82 13.73 -9.28 14.99
C THR A 82 14.37 -7.90 14.82
N GLY A 83 14.34 -7.34 13.60
CA GLY A 83 14.76 -5.97 13.30
C GLY A 83 13.81 -4.87 13.76
N GLY A 84 12.73 -5.19 14.49
CA GLY A 84 11.78 -4.21 15.02
C GLY A 84 10.60 -3.88 14.10
N LEU A 85 10.39 -4.66 13.03
CA LEU A 85 9.23 -4.58 12.15
C LEU A 85 8.40 -5.86 12.25
N PRO A 86 7.49 -5.99 13.23
CA PRO A 86 6.60 -7.15 13.33
C PRO A 86 5.93 -7.42 11.98
N THR A 87 6.27 -8.55 11.38
CA THR A 87 5.90 -8.88 10.00
C THR A 87 5.02 -10.13 9.97
N GLU A 88 3.86 -10.02 9.33
CA GLU A 88 2.90 -11.11 9.14
C GLU A 88 3.04 -11.68 7.73
N PHE A 89 3.09 -13.01 7.59
CA PHE A 89 2.94 -13.65 6.29
C PHE A 89 1.45 -13.71 5.94
N VAL A 90 1.10 -13.30 4.74
CA VAL A 90 -0.27 -13.37 4.21
C VAL A 90 -0.27 -14.08 2.86
N GLU A 91 -1.27 -14.93 2.65
CA GLU A 91 -1.43 -15.66 1.39
C GLU A 91 -1.74 -14.72 0.23
N ASP A 92 -2.60 -13.72 0.46
CA ASP A 92 -3.03 -12.75 -0.56
C ASP A 92 -2.50 -11.35 -0.26
N ILE A 93 -1.24 -11.14 -0.64
CA ILE A 93 -0.57 -9.85 -0.50
C ILE A 93 -1.04 -8.81 -1.52
N ILE A 94 -1.59 -9.26 -2.66
CA ILE A 94 -2.16 -8.37 -3.67
C ILE A 94 -3.41 -7.70 -3.12
N LYS A 95 -4.31 -8.47 -2.48
CA LYS A 95 -5.43 -7.93 -1.69
C LYS A 95 -4.94 -6.85 -0.72
N CYS A 96 -3.93 -7.16 0.10
CA CYS A 96 -3.40 -6.19 1.07
C CYS A 96 -2.89 -4.89 0.43
N SER A 97 -2.29 -4.97 -0.76
CA SER A 97 -1.84 -3.79 -1.50
C SER A 97 -3.01 -2.93 -1.96
N TRP A 98 -4.06 -3.54 -2.53
CA TRP A 98 -5.28 -2.86 -2.94
C TRP A 98 -6.04 -2.23 -1.76
N GLU A 99 -6.22 -2.96 -0.67
CA GLU A 99 -6.90 -2.44 0.51
C GLU A 99 -6.21 -1.20 1.08
N LYS A 100 -4.88 -1.17 1.04
CA LYS A 100 -4.10 0.01 1.42
C LYS A 100 -4.24 1.14 0.40
N VAL A 101 -4.26 0.84 -0.90
CA VAL A 101 -4.31 1.86 -1.95
C VAL A 101 -5.60 2.67 -1.91
N PHE A 102 -6.75 2.05 -1.57
CA PHE A 102 -8.01 2.77 -1.41
C PHE A 102 -7.93 3.91 -0.39
N VAL A 103 -7.26 3.68 0.74
CA VAL A 103 -7.05 4.71 1.75
C VAL A 103 -6.18 5.85 1.19
N ASN A 104 -5.09 5.51 0.49
CA ASN A 104 -4.22 6.51 -0.11
C ASN A 104 -4.90 7.32 -1.22
N ILE A 105 -5.76 6.71 -2.04
CA ILE A 105 -6.51 7.37 -3.11
C ILE A 105 -7.40 8.48 -2.54
N GLY A 106 -8.15 8.16 -1.47
CA GLY A 106 -9.06 9.11 -0.84
C GLY A 106 -8.36 10.18 0.02
N ILE A 107 -7.16 9.91 0.53
CA ILE A 107 -6.48 10.82 1.48
C ILE A 107 -5.29 11.53 0.85
N ASN A 108 -4.35 10.79 0.25
CA ASN A 108 -3.04 11.33 -0.11
C ASN A 108 -3.12 12.35 -1.23
N ALA A 109 -3.79 12.00 -2.34
CA ALA A 109 -3.95 12.89 -3.48
C ALA A 109 -4.68 14.19 -3.10
N ILE A 110 -5.80 14.07 -2.38
CA ILE A 110 -6.61 15.22 -1.98
C ILE A 110 -5.89 16.08 -0.93
N GLY A 111 -5.20 15.45 0.03
CA GLY A 111 -4.35 16.17 0.99
C GLY A 111 -3.22 16.93 0.29
N ALA A 112 -2.56 16.33 -0.70
CA ALA A 112 -1.51 16.97 -1.48
C ALA A 112 -2.02 18.17 -2.29
N LEU A 113 -3.18 18.05 -2.94
CA LEU A 113 -3.81 19.13 -3.71
C LEU A 113 -4.28 20.30 -2.83
N THR A 114 -4.76 20.02 -1.62
CA THR A 114 -5.38 21.03 -0.75
C THR A 114 -4.43 21.62 0.29
N GLY A 115 -3.30 20.97 0.57
CA GLY A 115 -2.38 21.36 1.63
C GLY A 115 -2.87 21.02 3.05
N LEU A 116 -3.99 20.32 3.18
CA LEU A 116 -4.64 20.02 4.46
C LEU A 116 -4.09 18.74 5.10
N LYS A 117 -4.12 18.68 6.43
CA LYS A 117 -3.88 17.45 7.19
C LYS A 117 -5.04 16.46 6.97
N ASN A 118 -4.77 15.17 7.21
CA ASN A 118 -5.72 14.10 6.87
C ASN A 118 -7.11 14.29 7.49
N GLY A 119 -7.19 14.71 8.76
CA GLY A 119 -8.47 14.88 9.44
C GLY A 119 -9.26 16.11 8.99
N GLN A 120 -8.55 17.18 8.59
CA GLN A 120 -9.15 18.41 8.09
C GLN A 120 -9.91 18.20 6.77
N LEU A 121 -9.53 17.16 6.00
CA LEU A 121 -10.26 16.77 4.79
C LEU A 121 -11.72 16.39 5.07
N LEU A 122 -12.01 15.90 6.28
CA LEU A 122 -13.35 15.47 6.67
C LEU A 122 -14.27 16.63 7.09
N GLU A 123 -13.71 17.80 7.38
CA GLU A 123 -14.46 18.95 7.89
C GLU A 123 -15.30 19.64 6.81
N LYS A 124 -14.89 19.53 5.55
CA LYS A 124 -15.63 20.05 4.40
C LYS A 124 -16.41 18.94 3.73
N ASN A 125 -17.73 19.06 3.73
CA ASN A 125 -18.63 18.10 3.08
C ASN A 125 -18.29 17.83 1.60
N SER A 126 -17.83 18.85 0.87
CA SER A 126 -17.41 18.70 -0.53
C SER A 126 -16.17 17.83 -0.67
N LEU A 127 -15.16 18.03 0.18
CA LEU A 127 -13.95 17.20 0.21
C LEU A 127 -14.29 15.77 0.63
N ARG A 128 -15.03 15.58 1.72
CA ARG A 128 -15.47 14.26 2.16
C ARG A 128 -16.16 13.48 1.03
N LYS A 129 -17.09 14.11 0.31
CA LYS A 129 -17.74 13.50 -0.87
C LYS A 129 -16.75 13.15 -1.98
N LEU A 130 -15.79 14.02 -2.27
CA LEU A 130 -14.76 13.76 -3.28
C LEU A 130 -13.88 12.56 -2.90
N MET A 131 -13.46 12.46 -1.63
CA MET A 131 -12.68 11.34 -1.12
C MET A 131 -13.44 10.01 -1.32
N GLY A 132 -14.72 9.97 -0.95
CA GLY A 132 -15.55 8.78 -1.13
C GLY A 132 -15.75 8.39 -2.60
N LYS A 133 -15.97 9.37 -3.48
CA LYS A 133 -16.10 9.11 -4.93
C LYS A 133 -14.83 8.50 -5.53
N ALA A 134 -13.66 9.07 -5.22
CA ALA A 134 -12.39 8.55 -5.72
C ALA A 134 -12.13 7.10 -5.25
N VAL A 135 -12.51 6.76 -4.02
CA VAL A 135 -12.42 5.38 -3.52
C VAL A 135 -13.40 4.46 -4.25
N ASN A 136 -14.64 4.90 -4.50
CA ASN A 136 -15.63 4.10 -5.22
C ASN A 136 -15.22 3.83 -6.67
N GLU A 137 -14.67 4.81 -7.39
CA GLU A 137 -14.10 4.60 -8.73
C GLU A 137 -13.04 3.49 -8.71
N ALA A 138 -12.13 3.51 -7.73
CA ALA A 138 -11.11 2.48 -7.58
C ALA A 138 -11.69 1.10 -7.21
N LEU A 139 -12.78 1.05 -6.44
CA LEU A 139 -13.47 -0.19 -6.10
C LEU A 139 -14.13 -0.83 -7.33
N GLU A 140 -14.76 -0.03 -8.19
CA GLU A 140 -15.34 -0.51 -9.45
C GLU A 140 -14.28 -1.22 -10.31
N ILE A 141 -13.12 -0.58 -10.50
CA ILE A 141 -11.99 -1.17 -11.22
C ILE A 141 -11.45 -2.43 -10.54
N ALA A 142 -11.37 -2.45 -9.20
CA ALA A 142 -10.95 -3.65 -8.46
C ALA A 142 -11.93 -4.82 -8.64
N HIS A 143 -13.24 -4.54 -8.69
CA HIS A 143 -14.27 -5.54 -8.94
C HIS A 143 -14.18 -6.10 -10.35
N GLU A 144 -14.03 -5.25 -11.38
CA GLU A 144 -13.83 -5.72 -12.76
C GLU A 144 -12.57 -6.57 -12.92
N LYS A 145 -11.51 -6.23 -12.17
CA LYS A 145 -10.27 -7.01 -12.11
C LYS A 145 -10.34 -8.26 -11.24
N GLN A 146 -11.50 -8.55 -10.64
CA GLN A 146 -11.73 -9.71 -9.77
C GLN A 146 -10.73 -9.78 -8.62
N ILE A 147 -10.33 -8.62 -8.09
CA ILE A 147 -9.48 -8.58 -6.90
C ILE A 147 -10.28 -9.15 -5.73
N ASN A 148 -9.71 -10.16 -5.08
CA ASN A 148 -10.30 -10.79 -3.91
C ASN A 148 -10.23 -9.83 -2.72
N LEU A 149 -11.20 -8.93 -2.58
CA LEU A 149 -11.27 -7.97 -1.48
C LEU A 149 -11.96 -8.58 -0.26
N SER A 150 -11.59 -8.10 0.93
CA SER A 150 -12.34 -8.46 2.14
C SER A 150 -13.73 -7.81 2.10
N ASN A 151 -14.73 -8.46 2.71
CA ASN A 151 -16.05 -7.86 2.87
C ASN A 151 -15.98 -6.71 3.89
N ARG A 152 -15.71 -5.50 3.41
CA ARG A 152 -15.51 -4.29 4.22
C ARG A 152 -15.94 -3.06 3.43
N ASP A 153 -16.47 -2.07 4.14
CA ASP A 153 -16.64 -0.72 3.60
C ASP A 153 -15.29 0.02 3.59
N TYR A 154 -14.69 0.16 2.41
CA TYR A 154 -13.41 0.82 2.24
C TYR A 154 -13.50 2.35 2.30
N VAL A 155 -14.67 2.93 2.03
CA VAL A 155 -14.90 4.37 2.16
C VAL A 155 -14.92 4.75 3.65
N GLU A 156 -15.66 4.00 4.46
CA GLU A 156 -15.67 4.20 5.91
C GLU A 156 -14.33 3.85 6.57
N LEU A 157 -13.62 2.83 6.07
CA LEU A 157 -12.23 2.57 6.48
C LEU A 157 -11.35 3.79 6.24
N MET A 158 -11.42 4.35 5.03
CA MET A 158 -10.64 5.53 4.65
C MET A 158 -10.98 6.74 5.54
N TYR A 159 -12.25 7.03 5.80
CA TYR A 159 -12.64 8.09 6.74
C TYR A 159 -12.13 7.83 8.17
N SER A 160 -12.21 6.57 8.62
CA SER A 160 -11.69 6.17 9.94
C SER A 160 -10.19 6.42 10.04
N VAL A 161 -9.42 6.11 9.00
CA VAL A 161 -7.97 6.39 8.95
C VAL A 161 -7.71 7.88 8.94
N ALA A 162 -8.42 8.66 8.12
CA ALA A 162 -8.28 10.11 8.09
C ALA A 162 -8.55 10.74 9.47
N LYS A 163 -9.58 10.26 10.18
CA LYS A 163 -9.90 10.70 11.55
C LYS A 163 -8.85 10.27 12.57
N LYS A 164 -8.39 9.02 12.54
CA LYS A 164 -7.36 8.52 13.48
C LYS A 164 -6.00 9.19 13.28
N THR A 165 -5.73 9.64 12.06
CA THR A 165 -4.50 10.34 11.69
C THR A 165 -4.73 11.85 11.52
N TYR A 166 -5.67 12.42 12.28
CA TYR A 166 -6.19 13.77 12.08
C TYR A 166 -5.08 14.81 11.86
N ASP A 167 -4.06 14.78 12.74
CA ASP A 167 -2.97 15.76 12.73
C ASP A 167 -1.86 15.51 11.70
N ASN A 168 -1.89 14.37 11.01
CA ASN A 168 -0.82 13.95 10.12
C ASN A 168 -0.94 14.63 8.75
N LYS A 169 0.21 15.02 8.20
CA LYS A 169 0.38 15.26 6.76
C LYS A 169 0.79 13.95 6.11
N ASN A 170 0.03 13.45 5.14
CA ASN A 170 0.39 12.23 4.42
C ASN A 170 1.69 12.39 3.59
N SER A 171 2.29 11.28 3.17
CA SER A 171 3.56 11.24 2.43
C SER A 171 3.54 12.13 1.19
N MET A 172 2.48 12.02 0.39
CA MET A 172 2.36 12.76 -0.86
C MET A 172 2.33 14.29 -0.64
N LEU A 173 1.60 14.77 0.36
CA LEU A 173 1.64 16.21 0.72
C LEU A 173 3.03 16.63 1.18
N GLN A 174 3.73 15.79 1.95
CA GLN A 174 5.10 16.10 2.35
C GLN A 174 6.06 16.18 1.16
N ASP A 175 5.90 15.30 0.17
CA ASP A 175 6.69 15.34 -1.07
C ASP A 175 6.43 16.62 -1.86
N VAL A 176 5.15 17.00 -2.02
CA VAL A 176 4.77 18.28 -2.67
C VAL A 176 5.39 19.47 -1.94
N LEU A 177 5.31 19.53 -0.62
CA LEU A 177 5.89 20.61 0.19
C LEU A 177 7.42 20.67 0.10
N LYS A 178 8.08 19.54 -0.16
CA LYS A 178 9.53 19.43 -0.35
C LYS A 178 9.94 19.57 -1.83
N GLY A 179 9.01 19.83 -2.75
CA GLY A 179 9.28 19.95 -4.18
C GLY A 179 9.74 18.64 -4.83
N LYS A 180 9.35 17.49 -4.27
CA LYS A 180 9.72 16.16 -4.78
C LYS A 180 8.62 15.59 -5.68
N PRO A 181 8.98 14.74 -6.67
CA PRO A 181 7.99 13.94 -7.40
C PRO A 181 7.16 13.08 -6.44
N THR A 182 5.88 12.94 -6.74
CA THR A 182 4.96 12.13 -5.93
C THR A 182 4.79 10.73 -6.50
N GLU A 183 4.24 9.82 -5.69
CA GLU A 183 3.86 8.45 -6.08
C GLU A 183 2.48 8.37 -6.77
N ILE A 184 1.93 9.50 -7.27
CA ILE A 184 0.55 9.58 -7.78
C ILE A 184 0.25 8.60 -8.91
N ASP A 185 1.22 8.37 -9.80
CA ASP A 185 1.08 7.48 -10.97
C ASP A 185 0.92 6.02 -10.56
N PHE A 186 1.49 5.60 -9.43
CA PHE A 186 1.37 4.24 -8.91
C PHE A 186 0.14 4.05 -8.00
N ILE A 187 -0.56 5.13 -7.68
CA ILE A 187 -1.75 5.15 -6.81
C ILE A 187 -2.99 5.42 -7.66
N ASN A 188 -3.28 6.69 -7.96
CA ASN A 188 -4.44 7.08 -8.75
C ASN A 188 -4.21 6.84 -10.24
N GLY A 189 -3.01 7.13 -10.74
CA GLY A 189 -2.68 6.91 -12.16
C GLY A 189 -2.86 5.44 -12.56
N ARG A 190 -2.48 4.51 -11.69
CA ARG A 190 -2.65 3.08 -11.96
C ARG A 190 -4.12 2.65 -12.03
N ILE A 191 -5.01 3.29 -11.27
CA ILE A 191 -6.46 3.05 -11.40
C ILE A 191 -6.94 3.51 -12.78
N VAL A 192 -6.49 4.69 -13.23
CA VAL A 192 -6.82 5.22 -14.56
C VAL A 192 -6.28 4.32 -15.68
N GLU A 193 -5.08 3.76 -15.54
CA GLU A 193 -4.53 2.80 -16.51
C GLU A 193 -5.30 1.47 -16.54
N PHE A 194 -6.02 1.13 -15.47
CA PHE A 194 -6.70 -0.16 -15.31
C PHE A 194 -8.15 -0.17 -15.75
N GLY A 195 -8.79 1.00 -15.88
CA GLY A 195 -10.12 1.19 -16.46
C GLY A 195 -10.05 1.63 -17.91
#